data_AF-A0A1F2RJ28-F1
#
_entry.id   AF-A0A1F2RJ28-F1
#
_cell.length_a   1.000
_cell.length_b   1.000
_cell.length_c   1.000
_cell.angle_alpha   90.00
_cell.angle_beta   90.00
_cell.angle_gamma   90.00
#
_symmetry.space_group_name_H-M   'P 1'
#
loop_
_entity.id
_entity.type
_entity.pdbx_description
1 polymer ?
#
loop_
_entity_poly.entity_id
_entity_poly.type
_entity_poly.pdbx_seq_one_letter_code
_entity_poly.pdbx_strand_id
1 'polypeptide(L)' 'MEINLPLKEMTLHEKLAAMELLWEDITRSPESFESPSWHKDILDERRQQIAEGKSQFTDWETAKKEIRKKLS' A
#
# COMPACT_ATOMS: atom_id res chain seq x y z
N MET A 1 -9.14 -24.40 -8.86
CA MET A 1 -9.89 -23.69 -9.92
C MET A 1 -8.92 -22.71 -10.54
N GLU A 2 -8.66 -22.80 -11.84
CA GLU A 2 -7.76 -21.85 -12.51
C GLU A 2 -8.57 -20.65 -12.99
N ILE A 3 -8.17 -19.44 -12.58
CA ILE A 3 -8.74 -18.19 -13.08
C ILE A 3 -7.84 -17.70 -14.21
N ASN A 4 -8.30 -17.84 -15.45
CA ASN A 4 -7.58 -17.34 -16.63
C ASN A 4 -8.17 -15.99 -17.06
N LEU A 5 -7.44 -14.91 -16.77
CA LEU A 5 -7.75 -13.58 -17.30
C LEU A 5 -7.06 -13.40 -18.66
N PRO A 6 -7.73 -12.83 -19.68
CA PRO A 6 -7.12 -12.55 -20.98
C PRO A 6 -6.22 -11.30 -20.90
N LEU A 7 -5.19 -11.35 -20.05
CA LEU A 7 -4.32 -10.21 -19.73
C LEU A 7 -3.63 -9.60 -20.97
N LYS A 8 -3.47 -10.36 -22.06
CA LYS A 8 -2.89 -9.84 -23.30
C LYS A 8 -3.83 -8.93 -24.08
N GLU A 9 -5.14 -9.12 -23.93
CA GLU A 9 -6.18 -8.38 -24.64
C GLU A 9 -6.63 -7.14 -23.85
N MET A 10 -6.43 -7.15 -22.53
CA MET A 10 -6.75 -6.03 -21.66
C MET A 10 -5.83 -4.83 -21.89
N THR A 11 -6.43 -3.66 -22.00
CA THR A 11 -5.76 -2.36 -21.87
C THR A 11 -5.15 -2.18 -20.48
N LEU A 12 -4.24 -1.21 -20.33
CA LEU A 12 -3.68 -0.87 -19.02
C LEU A 12 -4.78 -0.47 -18.02
N HIS A 13 -5.79 0.29 -18.48
CA HIS A 13 -6.90 0.72 -17.64
C HIS A 13 -7.69 -0.47 -17.08
N GLU A 14 -8.03 -1.44 -17.92
CA GLU A 14 -8.76 -2.65 -17.51
C GLU A 14 -7.94 -3.49 -16.53
N LYS A 15 -6.62 -3.58 -16.71
CA LYS A 15 -5.74 -4.30 -15.77
C LYS A 15 -5.74 -3.64 -14.40
N LEU A 16 -5.61 -2.31 -14.37
CA LEU A 16 -5.63 -1.55 -13.13
C LEU A 16 -6.99 -1.66 -12.43
N ALA A 17 -8.09 -1.59 -13.18
CA ALA A 17 -9.43 -1.78 -12.63
C ALA A 17 -9.64 -3.20 -12.07
N ALA A 18 -9.16 -4.23 -12.77
CA ALA A 18 -9.22 -5.61 -12.27
C ALA A 18 -8.38 -5.77 -11.00
N MET A 19 -7.19 -5.17 -10.95
CA MET A 19 -6.35 -5.18 -9.75
C MET A 19 -7.05 -4.49 -8.57
N GLU A 20 -7.72 -3.35 -8.80
CA GLU A 20 -8.45 -2.63 -7.75
C GLU A 20 -9.64 -3.44 -7.23
N LEU A 21 -10.43 -4.04 -8.11
CA LEU A 21 -11.57 -4.89 -7.71
C LEU A 21 -11.12 -6.10 -6.89
N LEU A 22 -10.03 -6.75 -7.29
CA LEU A 22 -9.44 -7.85 -6.53
C LEU A 22 -8.95 -7.37 -5.16
N TRP A 23 -8.26 -6.23 -5.13
CA TRP A 23 -7.74 -5.67 -3.89
C TRP A 23 -8.86 -5.28 -2.93
N GLU A 24 -9.91 -4.60 -3.41
CA GLU A 24 -11.09 -4.24 -2.63
C GLU A 24 -11.73 -5.48 -2.00
N ASP A 25 -11.94 -6.55 -2.78
CA ASP A 25 -12.55 -7.78 -2.28
C ASP A 25 -11.70 -8.46 -1.20
N ILE A 26 -10.38 -8.60 -1.41
CA ILE A 26 -9.45 -9.17 -0.43
C ILE A 26 -9.50 -8.39 0.89
N THR A 27 -9.53 -7.05 0.81
CA THR A 27 -9.50 -6.20 2.01
C THR A 27 -10.80 -6.14 2.80
N ARG A 28 -11.93 -6.65 2.27
CA ARG A 28 -13.22 -6.69 3.00
C ARG A 28 -13.21 -7.65 4.18
N SER A 29 -12.33 -8.65 4.16
CA SER A 29 -12.18 -9.63 5.24
C SER A 29 -10.73 -9.63 5.73
N PRO A 30 -10.30 -8.60 6.47
CA PRO A 30 -8.90 -8.48 6.92
C PRO A 30 -8.46 -9.64 7.83
N GLU A 31 -9.41 -10.29 8.50
CA GLU A 31 -9.20 -11.50 9.31
C GLU A 31 -8.82 -12.72 8.45
N SER A 32 -9.17 -12.72 7.16
CA SER A 32 -8.96 -13.85 6.25
C SER A 32 -7.52 -13.95 5.73
N PHE A 33 -6.71 -12.91 5.98
CA PHE A 33 -5.31 -12.86 5.60
C PHE A 33 -4.47 -12.39 6.79
N GLU A 34 -3.69 -13.32 7.36
CA GLU A 34 -2.73 -12.97 8.40
C GLU A 34 -1.59 -12.13 7.82
N SER A 35 -1.43 -10.91 8.34
CA SER A 35 -0.27 -10.09 8.01
C SER A 35 1.02 -10.79 8.44
N PRO A 36 2.09 -10.75 7.64
CA PRO A 36 3.38 -11.28 8.05
C PRO A 36 3.83 -10.72 9.40
N SER A 37 4.44 -11.55 10.25
CA SER A 37 4.84 -11.15 11.61
C SER A 37 5.72 -9.89 11.63
N TRP A 38 6.61 -9.74 10.64
CA TRP A 38 7.51 -8.59 10.54
C TRP A 38 6.80 -7.26 10.32
N HIS A 39 5.54 -7.24 9.82
CA HIS A 39 4.77 -6.00 9.68
C HIS A 39 4.60 -5.32 11.04
N LYS A 40 4.31 -6.10 12.08
CA LYS A 40 4.11 -5.59 13.43
C LYS A 40 5.40 -4.94 13.95
N ASP A 41 6.52 -5.61 13.78
CA ASP A 41 7.82 -5.14 14.28
C ASP A 41 8.18 -3.76 13.70
N ILE A 42 7.97 -3.57 12.39
CA ILE A 42 8.20 -2.27 11.73
C ILE A 42 7.23 -1.19 12.24
N LEU A 43 5.96 -1.54 12.45
CA LEU A 43 4.98 -0.59 12.97
C LEU A 43 5.27 -0.18 14.42
N ASP A 44 5.73 -1.12 15.24
CA ASP A 44 6.15 -0.86 16.62
C ASP A 44 7.40 0.03 16.65
N GLU A 45 8.41 -0.27 15.82
CA GLU A 45 9.61 0.57 15.67
C GLU A 45 9.24 2.00 15.26
N ARG A 46 8.40 2.18 14.22
CA ARG A 46 7.97 3.51 13.76
C ARG A 46 7.21 4.28 14.83
N ARG A 47 6.35 3.59 15.60
CA ARG A 47 5.63 4.20 16.73
C ARG A 47 6.59 4.66 17.82
N GLN A 48 7.61 3.86 18.14
CA GLN A 48 8.65 4.23 19.09
C GLN A 48 9.43 5.47 18.62
N GLN A 49 9.85 5.52 17.35
CA GLN A 49 10.57 6.68 16.81
C GLN A 49 9.74 7.98 16.90
N ILE A 50 8.41 7.90 16.72
CA ILE A 50 7.51 9.04 16.91
C ILE A 50 7.46 9.46 18.38
N ALA A 51 7.29 8.51 19.30
CA ALA A 51 7.25 8.78 20.74
C ALA A 51 8.56 9.39 21.26
N GLU A 52 9.70 9.00 20.68
CA GLU A 52 11.03 9.54 20.99
C GLU A 52 11.32 10.88 20.28
N GLY A 53 10.40 11.38 19.45
CA GLY A 53 10.58 12.63 18.68
C GLY A 53 11.56 12.52 17.51
N LYS A 54 12.02 11.31 17.17
CA LYS A 54 12.93 11.04 16.05
C LYS A 54 12.21 10.94 14.71
N SER A 55 10.88 10.84 14.73
CA SER A 55 10.02 10.85 13.54
C SER A 55 8.77 11.67 13.83
N GLN A 56 8.21 12.27 12.78
CA GLN A 56 6.99 13.07 12.88
C GLN A 56 6.10 12.81 11.68
N PHE A 57 4.80 12.98 11.88
CA PHE A 57 3.87 13.06 10.77
C PHE A 57 4.13 14.32 9.97
N THR A 58 3.96 14.23 8.65
CA THR A 58 4.03 15.38 7.76
C THR A 58 2.72 15.47 7.00
N ASP A 59 2.32 16.71 6.70
CA ASP A 59 1.19 16.96 5.82
C ASP A 59 1.42 16.33 4.43
N TRP A 60 0.35 15.81 3.84
CA TRP A 60 0.44 15.05 2.59
C TRP A 60 0.84 15.90 1.38
N GLU A 61 0.36 17.14 1.28
CA GLU A 61 0.77 18.05 0.21
C GLU A 61 2.25 18.42 0.33
N THR A 62 2.70 18.63 1.57
CA THR A 62 4.11 18.87 1.89
C THR A 62 4.98 17.67 1.49
N ALA A 63 4.57 16.44 1.85
CA ALA A 63 5.29 15.22 1.47
C ALA A 63 5.44 15.11 -0.05
N LYS A 64 4.33 15.29 -0.79
CA LYS A 64 4.34 15.22 -2.26
C LYS A 64 5.26 16.26 -2.88
N LYS A 65 5.27 17.49 -2.36
CA LYS A 65 6.15 18.55 -2.83
C LYS A 65 7.63 18.18 -2.66
N GLU A 66 8.02 17.69 -1.49
CA GLU A 66 9.40 17.29 -1.21
C GLU A 66 9.85 16.09 -2.06
N ILE A 67 8.97 15.09 -2.27
CA ILE A 67 9.26 13.95 -3.15
C ILE A 67 9.53 14.42 -4.58
N ARG A 68 8.66 15.29 -5.13
CA ARG A 68 8.84 15.82 -6.49
C ARG A 68 10.14 16.61 -6.63
N LYS A 69 10.49 17.41 -5.63
CA LYS A 69 11.76 18.18 -5.60
C LYS A 69 13.00 17.28 -5.60
N LYS A 70 12.94 16.10 -4.99
CA LYS A 70 14.06 15.14 -4.98
C LYS A 70 14.21 14.36 -6.30
N LEU A 71 13.17 14.32 -7.12
CA LEU A 71 13.14 13.57 -8.39
C LEU A 71 13.43 14.45 -9.61
N SER A 72 13.47 15.78 -9.46
CA SER A 72 13.90 16.73 -10.49
C SER A 72 15.40 16.97 -10.46
#